data_AF-A0A6P0YP42-F1
#
_entry.id   AF-A0A6P0YP42-F1
#
_cell.length_a   1.000
_cell.length_b   1.000
_cell.length_c   1.000
_cell.angle_alpha   90.00
_cell.angle_beta   90.00
_cell.angle_gamma   90.00
#
_symmetry.space_group_name_H-M   'P 1'
#
loop_
_entity.id
_entity.type
_entity.pdbx_description
1 polymer ?
#
loop_
_entity_poly.entity_id
_entity_poly.type
_entity_poly.pdbx_seq_one_letter_code
_entity_poly.pdbx_strand_id
1 'polypeptide(L)'
;MTPPLFPASDLLISGNYSAAIAQYEQAIEVDPAIASNYWYLGLCWLLQRKEFEAQAIWYGIGAEQDDIAAWSEGLISVLKWAADQQLECSNI
;
A
#
# COMPACT_ATOMS: atom_id res chain seq x y z
N MET A 1 -10.22 9.97 -10.67
CA MET A 1 -8.85 9.58 -11.11
C MET A 1 -8.74 8.07 -10.94
N THR A 2 -8.28 7.34 -11.95
CA THR A 2 -8.29 5.87 -11.94
C THR A 2 -7.32 5.34 -10.89
N PRO A 3 -7.71 4.37 -10.04
CA PRO A 3 -6.78 3.69 -9.15
C PRO A 3 -5.65 3.05 -9.99
N PRO A 4 -4.43 2.96 -9.46
CA PRO A 4 -3.42 2.14 -10.11
C PRO A 4 -3.95 0.70 -10.17
N LEU A 5 -4.07 0.16 -11.38
CA LEU A 5 -4.69 -1.13 -11.67
C LEU A 5 -3.88 -2.26 -11.03
N PHE A 6 -4.35 -2.79 -9.90
CA PHE A 6 -3.72 -3.93 -9.21
C PHE A 6 -4.78 -4.90 -8.66
N PRO A 7 -4.46 -6.20 -8.58
CA PRO A 7 -5.44 -7.26 -8.31
C PRO A 7 -6.15 -7.14 -6.95
N ALA A 8 -5.59 -6.42 -5.98
CA ALA A 8 -6.16 -6.26 -4.64
C ALA A 8 -6.81 -4.87 -4.40
N SER A 9 -7.03 -4.06 -5.44
CA SER A 9 -7.78 -2.81 -5.32
C SER A 9 -9.21 -3.04 -4.82
N ASP A 10 -9.85 -4.13 -5.23
CA ASP A 10 -11.21 -4.48 -4.81
C ASP A 10 -11.30 -4.79 -3.30
N LEU A 11 -10.23 -5.36 -2.73
CA LEU A 11 -10.16 -5.64 -1.29
C LEU A 11 -9.95 -4.35 -0.47
N LEU A 12 -9.18 -3.40 -1.02
CA LEU A 12 -9.04 -2.07 -0.44
C LEU A 12 -10.37 -1.31 -0.45
N ILE A 13 -11.10 -1.36 -1.57
CA ILE A 13 -12.40 -0.68 -1.73
C ILE A 13 -13.48 -1.32 -0.84
N SER A 14 -13.48 -2.63 -0.68
CA SER A 14 -14.41 -3.34 0.21
C SER A 14 -14.08 -3.20 1.70
N GLY A 15 -12.99 -2.52 2.05
CA GLY A 15 -12.53 -2.35 3.43
C GLY A 15 -12.00 -3.63 4.06
N ASN A 16 -11.81 -4.70 3.29
CA ASN A 16 -11.31 -5.98 3.77
C ASN A 16 -9.77 -6.00 3.75
N TYR A 17 -9.18 -5.14 4.58
CA TYR A 17 -7.74 -4.94 4.64
C TYR A 17 -6.98 -6.19 5.11
N SER A 18 -7.60 -7.04 5.95
CA SER A 18 -6.96 -8.28 6.41
C SER A 18 -6.78 -9.29 5.29
N ALA A 19 -7.76 -9.42 4.39
CA ALA A 19 -7.62 -10.24 3.19
C ALA A 19 -6.60 -9.65 2.21
N ALA A 20 -6.58 -8.32 2.06
CA ALA A 20 -5.62 -7.63 1.21
C ALA A 20 -4.18 -7.86 1.69
N ILE A 21 -3.92 -7.76 3.00
CA ILE A 21 -2.62 -8.06 3.60
C ILE A 21 -2.15 -9.45 3.22
N ALA A 22 -2.98 -10.47 3.45
CA ALA A 22 -2.59 -11.86 3.16
C ALA A 22 -2.27 -12.07 1.68
N GLN A 23 -2.96 -11.39 0.77
CA GLN A 23 -2.65 -11.43 -0.65
C GLN A 23 -1.33 -10.75 -0.98
N TYR A 24 -1.05 -9.59 -0.41
CA TYR A 24 0.21 -8.89 -0.65
C TYR A 24 1.41 -9.62 -0.02
N GLU A 25 1.24 -10.22 1.15
CA GLU A 25 2.26 -11.09 1.76
C GLU A 25 2.60 -12.28 0.85
N GLN A 26 1.59 -12.99 0.33
CA GLN A 26 1.84 -14.05 -0.65
C GLN A 26 2.48 -13.54 -1.94
N ALA A 27 2.05 -12.37 -2.43
CA ALA A 27 2.64 -11.78 -3.64
C ALA A 27 4.12 -11.42 -3.43
N ILE A 28 4.49 -10.97 -2.23
CA ILE A 28 5.88 -10.71 -1.83
C ILE A 28 6.68 -12.01 -1.72
N GLU A 29 6.09 -13.08 -1.16
CA GLU A 29 6.73 -14.39 -1.10
C GLU A 29 7.01 -14.98 -2.50
N VAL A 30 6.10 -14.73 -3.45
CA VAL A 30 6.24 -15.18 -4.85
C VAL A 30 7.25 -14.33 -5.60
N ASP A 31 7.17 -13.00 -5.49
CA ASP A 31 8.09 -12.08 -6.14
C ASP A 31 8.39 -10.87 -5.24
N PRO A 32 9.52 -10.91 -4.50
CA PRO A 32 9.91 -9.83 -3.61
C PRO A 32 10.50 -8.62 -4.35
N ALA A 33 10.72 -8.68 -5.66
CA ALA A 33 11.26 -7.55 -6.42
C ALA A 33 10.20 -6.47 -6.71
N ILE A 34 8.92 -6.80 -6.53
CA ILE A 34 7.80 -5.91 -6.83
C ILE A 34 7.59 -4.91 -5.68
N ALA A 35 8.20 -3.73 -5.81
CA ALA A 35 8.09 -2.63 -4.84
C ALA A 35 6.63 -2.24 -4.50
N SER A 36 5.73 -2.30 -5.49
CA SER A 36 4.33 -1.94 -5.30
C SER A 36 3.61 -2.82 -4.28
N ASN A 37 3.97 -4.10 -4.16
CA ASN A 37 3.35 -5.00 -3.17
C ASN A 37 3.59 -4.50 -1.75
N TYR A 38 4.80 -4.00 -1.46
CA TYR A 38 5.14 -3.43 -0.16
C TYR A 38 4.45 -2.09 0.10
N TRP A 39 4.28 -1.25 -0.92
CA TRP A 39 3.53 0.00 -0.78
C TRP A 39 2.10 -0.27 -0.35
N TYR A 40 1.41 -1.18 -1.03
CA TYR A 40 0.03 -1.53 -0.71
C TYR A 40 -0.10 -2.32 0.59
N LEU A 41 0.86 -3.18 0.92
CA LEU A 41 0.89 -3.86 2.21
C LEU A 41 0.93 -2.82 3.35
N GLY A 42 1.86 -1.87 3.28
CA GLY A 42 1.93 -0.78 4.25
C GLY A 42 0.66 0.07 4.27
N LEU A 43 0.05 0.36 3.11
CA LEU A 43 -1.23 1.06 3.06
C LEU A 43 -2.35 0.28 3.78
N CYS A 44 -2.43 -1.05 3.62
CA CYS A 44 -3.43 -1.87 4.30
C CYS A 44 -3.28 -1.84 5.82
N TRP A 45 -2.04 -1.79 6.31
CA TRP A 45 -1.74 -1.62 7.75
C TRP A 45 -2.15 -0.22 8.22
N LEU A 46 -1.81 0.82 7.45
CA LEU A 46 -2.19 2.21 7.76
C LEU A 46 -3.72 2.37 7.85
N LEU A 47 -4.46 1.81 6.90
CA LEU A 47 -5.93 1.84 6.88
C LEU A 47 -6.56 1.07 8.05
N GLN A 48 -5.85 0.09 8.61
CA GLN A 48 -6.22 -0.59 9.85
C GLN A 48 -5.81 0.15 11.13
N ARG A 49 -5.37 1.41 11.02
CA ARG A 49 -4.81 2.20 12.15
C ARG A 49 -3.54 1.60 12.75
N LYS A 50 -2.87 0.71 12.01
CA LYS A 50 -1.61 0.06 12.36
C LYS A 50 -0.46 0.79 11.69
N GLU A 51 -0.29 2.05 12.11
CA GLU A 51 0.64 2.99 11.48
C GLU A 51 2.10 2.56 11.69
N PHE A 52 2.41 1.98 12.86
CA PHE A 52 3.75 1.49 13.17
C PHE A 52 4.16 0.35 12.26
N GLU A 53 3.26 -0.60 12.02
CA GLU A 53 3.48 -1.72 11.11
C GLU A 53 3.67 -1.25 9.66
N ALA A 54 2.86 -0.28 9.23
CA ALA A 54 3.02 0.35 7.91
C ALA A 54 4.39 1.01 7.74
N GLN A 55 4.79 1.82 8.71
CA GLN A 55 6.08 2.52 8.72
C GLN A 55 7.26 1.55 8.76
N ALA A 56 7.17 0.46 9.53
CA ALA A 56 8.22 -0.55 9.60
C ALA A 56 8.49 -1.20 8.24
N ILE A 57 7.43 -1.52 7.49
CA ILE A 57 7.55 -2.10 6.14
C ILE A 57 8.20 -1.11 5.18
N TRP A 58 7.73 0.13 5.17
CA TRP A 58 8.27 1.18 4.31
C TRP A 58 9.73 1.50 4.62
N TYR A 59 10.08 1.58 5.90
CA TYR A 59 11.45 1.81 6.31
C TYR A 59 12.37 0.64 5.95
N GLY A 60 11.91 -0.60 6.18
CA GLY A 60 12.68 -1.81 5.84
C GLY A 60 13.03 -1.87 4.35
N ILE A 61 12.03 -1.74 3.49
CA ILE A 61 12.25 -1.81 2.04
C ILE A 61 13.00 -0.57 1.51
N GLY A 62 12.68 0.62 2.03
CA GLY A 62 13.39 1.84 1.64
C GLY A 62 14.87 1.80 2.00
N ALA A 63 15.27 1.09 3.06
CA ALA A 63 16.67 0.90 3.43
C ALA A 63 17.42 -0.12 2.54
N GLU A 64 16.70 -1.06 1.93
CA GLU A 64 17.27 -2.07 1.04
C GLU A 64 17.39 -1.59 -0.42
N GLN A 65 16.65 -0.53 -0.79
CA GLN A 65 16.64 0.01 -2.15
C GLN A 65 17.75 1.07 -2.34
N ASP A 66 18.56 0.91 -3.39
CA ASP A 66 19.56 1.92 -3.80
C ASP A 66 18.90 3.21 -4.32
N ASP A 67 17.67 3.12 -4.84
CA ASP A 67 16.91 4.27 -5.37
C ASP A 67 15.67 4.58 -4.52
N ILE A 68 15.91 5.27 -3.41
CA ILE A 68 14.88 5.74 -2.47
C ILE A 68 13.91 6.72 -3.16
N ALA A 69 14.40 7.53 -4.11
CA ALA A 69 13.59 8.55 -4.77
C ALA A 69 12.48 7.91 -5.60
N ALA A 70 12.83 6.99 -6.51
CA ALA A 70 11.88 6.27 -7.35
C ALA A 70 10.86 5.48 -6.50
N TRP A 71 11.34 4.83 -5.43
CA TRP A 71 10.46 4.07 -4.54
C TRP A 71 9.50 4.97 -3.74
N SER A 72 9.97 6.13 -3.28
CA SER A 72 9.15 7.09 -2.53
C SER A 72 8.07 7.76 -3.37
N GLU A 73 8.33 8.03 -4.66
CA GLU A 73 7.33 8.59 -5.59
C GLU A 73 6.13 7.67 -5.77
N GLY A 74 6.38 6.36 -5.89
CA GLY A 74 5.33 5.34 -5.96
C GLY A 74 4.49 5.29 -4.68
N LEU A 75 5.14 5.28 -3.52
CA LEU A 75 4.47 5.29 -2.22
C LEU A 75 3.62 6.55 -2.02
N ILE A 76 4.16 7.74 -2.33
CA ILE A 76 3.43 9.02 -2.22
C ILE A 76 2.18 9.00 -3.11
N SER A 77 2.31 8.49 -4.33
CA SER A 77 1.20 8.36 -5.28
C SER A 77 0.08 7.48 -4.72
N VAL A 78 0.42 6.35 -4.12
CA VAL A 78 -0.52 5.41 -3.50
C VAL A 78 -1.21 6.04 -2.27
N LEU A 79 -0.44 6.68 -1.39
CA LEU A 79 -0.96 7.33 -0.18
C LEU A 79 -1.90 8.48 -0.53
N LYS A 80 -1.54 9.28 -1.54
CA LYS A 80 -2.38 10.37 -2.03
C LYS A 80 -3.71 9.86 -2.57
N TRP A 81 -3.69 8.80 -3.37
CA TRP A 81 -4.91 8.16 -3.86
C TRP A 81 -5.81 7.67 -2.71
N ALA A 82 -5.24 7.01 -1.71
CA ALA A 82 -5.99 6.52 -0.56
C ALA A 82 -6.61 7.67 0.27
N ALA A 83 -5.87 8.76 0.45
CA ALA A 83 -6.36 9.95 1.13
C ALA A 83 -7.53 10.61 0.36
N ASP A 84 -7.43 10.70 -0.96
CA ASP A 84 -8.50 11.24 -1.81
C ASP A 84 -9.77 10.39 -1.70
N GLN A 85 -9.65 9.04 -1.72
CA GLN A 85 -10.78 8.14 -1.51
C GLN A 85 -11.44 8.33 -0.14
N GLN A 86 -10.65 8.51 0.92
CA GLN A 86 -11.19 8.70 2.26
C GLN A 86 -11.89 10.06 2.41
N LEU A 87 -11.42 11.10 1.72
CA LEU A 87 -12.06 12.42 1.67
C LEU A 87 -13.39 12.37 0.90
N GLU A 88 -13.45 11.62 -0.21
CA GLU A 88 -14.70 11.41 -0.96
C GLU A 88 -15.75 10.67 -0.13
N CYS A 89 -15.37 9.64 0.63
CA CYS A 89 -16.28 8.94 1.53
C CYS A 89 -16.73 9.76 2.75
N SER A 90 -15.95 10.77 3.17
CA SER A 90 -16.28 11.62 4.33
C SER A 90 -17.17 12.82 3.98
N ASN A 91 -17.37 13.13 2.70
CA ASN A 91 -18.11 14.30 2.21
C ASN A 91 -19.54 13.96 1.74
N ILE A 92 -20.10 12.82 2.16
CA ILE A 92 -21.47 12.36 1.89
C ILE A 92 -22.19 12.16 3.22
#